data_AF-A0A527UW36-F1
#
_entry.id   AF-A0A527UW36-F1
#
_cell.length_a   1.000
_cell.length_b   1.000
_cell.length_c   1.000
_cell.angle_alpha   90.00
_cell.angle_beta   90.00
_cell.angle_gamma   90.00
#
_symmetry.space_group_name_H-M   'P 1'
#
loop_
_entity.id
_entity.type
_entity.pdbx_description
1 polymer ?
#
loop_
_entity_poly.entity_id
_entity_poly.type
_entity_poly.pdbx_seq_one_letter_code
_entity_poly.pdbx_strand_id
1 'polypeptide(L)'
;SAALASLGDDPFDWIVSPFADATNIGRYAALLNDTSGRWAYNRQVYGHVFAPSTGSTSALTTLGLSLNDRHLTILPRIAAAGNATPAWLWAAGLVSRIVPWLSDGVTGNVSRNQTGLVVEGVKAQRNRATVPTYAGRNTLLRSGISSFIITSDGRVAIDKIITTYQKDANAQPDETFRDIQAIGQLVAILRFFRAQLSYEHGQKALADENPGGLGSLSTPKAIKATLVHAAETLEIQGVLENARGFADRLVVQRDTESANRVNILAPIDRVNALDVIAANARLYSQYRAA
;
A
#
# COMPACT_ATOMS: atom_id res chain seq x y z
N SER A 1 12.08 20.09 5.13
CA SER A 1 12.28 21.14 4.12
C SER A 1 11.00 21.96 4.00
N ALA A 2 11.06 23.21 3.52
CA ALA A 2 9.87 24.06 3.38
C ALA A 2 8.78 23.42 2.48
N ALA A 3 9.17 22.72 1.41
CA ALA A 3 8.23 22.06 0.49
C ALA A 3 7.45 20.87 1.10
N LEU A 4 8.06 20.10 2.01
CA LEU A 4 7.32 19.05 2.73
C LEU A 4 6.44 19.64 3.84
N ALA A 5 6.86 20.75 4.43
CA ALA A 5 6.08 21.48 5.43
C ALA A 5 4.82 22.12 4.84
N SER A 6 4.86 22.56 3.59
CA SER A 6 3.71 23.15 2.90
C SER A 6 2.57 22.15 2.60
N LEU A 7 2.80 20.84 2.76
CA LEU A 7 1.73 19.85 2.67
C LEU A 7 0.72 19.97 3.83
N GLY A 8 1.10 20.59 4.95
CA GLY A 8 0.22 20.81 6.09
C GLY A 8 -0.49 19.55 6.56
N ASP A 9 -1.79 19.70 6.84
CA ASP A 9 -2.72 18.64 7.21
C ASP A 9 -3.65 18.23 6.05
N ASP A 10 -3.41 18.73 4.85
CA ASP A 10 -4.18 18.36 3.67
C ASP A 10 -3.93 16.88 3.31
N PRO A 11 -4.97 16.10 2.97
CA PRO A 11 -4.85 14.67 2.71
C PRO A 11 -4.22 14.38 1.33
N PHE A 12 -2.89 14.40 1.26
CA PHE A 12 -2.12 13.97 0.09
C PHE A 12 -1.68 12.51 0.23
N ASP A 13 -2.46 11.59 -0.36
CA ASP A 13 -2.21 10.14 -0.26
C ASP A 13 -0.99 9.67 -1.06
N TRP A 14 -0.76 10.26 -2.22
CA TRP A 14 0.28 9.82 -3.15
C TRP A 14 1.20 11.00 -3.48
N ILE A 15 2.44 10.91 -3.03
CA ILE A 15 3.44 11.96 -3.17
C ILE A 15 4.52 11.48 -4.14
N VAL A 16 4.77 12.25 -5.19
CA VAL A 16 5.88 11.97 -6.12
C VAL A 16 7.00 12.96 -5.84
N SER A 17 8.17 12.44 -5.49
CA SER A 17 9.36 13.25 -5.31
C SER A 17 10.41 12.92 -6.37
N PRO A 18 11.16 13.90 -6.89
CA PRO A 18 12.22 13.64 -7.86
C PRO A 18 13.54 13.15 -7.22
N PHE A 19 13.63 13.12 -5.88
CA PHE A 19 14.89 12.90 -5.16
C PHE A 19 14.90 11.60 -4.35
N ALA A 20 15.91 10.77 -4.57
CA ALA A 20 16.15 9.51 -3.85
C ALA A 20 17.53 9.47 -3.16
N ASP A 21 18.14 10.63 -2.88
CA ASP A 21 19.34 10.70 -2.04
C ASP A 21 19.01 10.46 -0.56
N ALA A 22 20.01 10.03 0.21
CA ALA A 22 19.85 9.65 1.61
C ALA A 22 19.23 10.78 2.48
N THR A 23 19.54 12.05 2.19
CA THR A 23 19.00 13.18 2.96
C THR A 23 17.51 13.31 2.74
N ASN A 24 17.06 13.27 1.48
CA ASN A 24 15.65 13.36 1.17
C ASN A 24 14.87 12.10 1.58
N ILE A 25 15.44 10.91 1.44
CA ILE A 25 14.87 9.67 1.98
C ILE A 25 14.62 9.77 3.49
N GLY A 26 15.62 10.25 4.26
CA GLY A 26 15.45 10.46 5.70
C GLY A 26 14.33 11.47 6.05
N ARG A 27 14.12 12.48 5.20
CA ARG A 27 13.00 13.42 5.36
C ARG A 27 11.64 12.78 5.09
N TYR A 28 11.54 11.88 4.11
CA TYR A 28 10.29 11.16 3.85
C TYR A 28 9.95 10.23 5.01
N ALA A 29 10.94 9.49 5.52
CA ALA A 29 10.77 8.61 6.67
C ALA A 29 10.28 9.38 7.90
N ALA A 30 10.85 10.56 8.18
CA ALA A 30 10.38 11.42 9.27
C ALA A 30 8.95 11.95 9.05
N LEU A 31 8.60 12.33 7.82
CA LEU A 31 7.28 12.86 7.48
C LEU A 31 6.18 11.79 7.60
N LEU A 32 6.42 10.58 7.09
CA LEU A 32 5.44 9.50 6.99
C LEU A 32 5.48 8.52 8.17
N ASN A 33 6.33 8.79 9.17
CA ASN A 33 6.45 7.94 10.36
C ASN A 33 5.10 7.65 11.05
N ASP A 34 4.98 6.43 11.59
CA ASP A 34 3.75 5.91 12.22
C ASP A 34 3.52 6.36 13.67
N THR A 35 4.54 6.93 14.31
CA THR A 35 4.50 7.40 15.70
C THR A 35 4.25 8.90 15.80
N SER A 36 4.96 9.70 15.02
CA SER A 36 4.89 11.18 15.06
C SER A 36 4.64 11.84 13.71
N GLY A 37 4.63 11.06 12.63
CA GLY A 37 4.43 11.54 11.26
C GLY A 37 2.95 11.55 10.86
N ARG A 38 2.71 11.57 9.54
CA ARG A 38 1.37 11.62 8.94
C ARG A 38 0.50 10.39 9.24
N TRP A 39 1.12 9.27 9.58
CA TRP A 39 0.47 8.01 9.95
C TRP A 39 0.23 7.87 11.45
N ALA A 40 0.72 8.82 12.26
CA ALA A 40 0.47 8.83 13.69
C ALA A 40 -1.02 8.84 14.02
N TYR A 41 -1.38 8.17 15.11
CA TYR A 41 -2.76 8.00 15.57
C TYR A 41 -3.49 9.34 15.78
N ASN A 42 -2.76 10.42 16.06
CA ASN A 42 -3.29 11.77 16.28
C ASN A 42 -3.40 12.62 15.00
N ARG A 43 -2.69 12.26 13.92
CA ARG A 43 -2.74 12.99 12.64
C ARG A 43 -3.63 12.32 11.62
N GLN A 44 -3.42 11.02 11.36
CA GLN A 44 -4.26 10.22 10.47
C GLN A 44 -4.57 10.87 9.09
N VAL A 45 -3.60 11.59 8.53
CA VAL A 45 -3.69 12.21 7.19
C VAL A 45 -3.06 11.34 6.11
N TYR A 46 -2.24 10.37 6.51
CA TYR A 46 -1.62 9.34 5.68
C TYR A 46 -0.75 9.90 4.54
N GLY A 47 -0.18 9.01 3.73
CA GLY A 47 0.62 9.33 2.56
C GLY A 47 1.65 8.25 2.21
N HIS A 48 2.07 8.22 0.96
CA HIS A 48 3.14 7.35 0.45
C HIS A 48 4.01 8.12 -0.53
N VAL A 49 5.33 7.97 -0.44
CA VAL A 49 6.27 8.66 -1.33
C VAL A 49 6.84 7.70 -2.39
N PHE A 50 6.78 8.15 -3.64
CA PHE A 50 7.48 7.55 -4.76
C PHE A 50 8.70 8.39 -5.11
N ALA A 51 9.87 7.77 -5.26
CA ALA A 51 11.09 8.45 -5.69
C ALA A 51 11.80 7.66 -6.80
N PRO A 52 12.22 8.31 -7.90
CA PRO A 52 13.02 7.64 -8.92
C PRO A 52 14.48 7.54 -8.46
N SER A 53 15.13 6.41 -8.74
CA SER A 53 16.58 6.26 -8.58
C SER A 53 17.20 5.80 -9.89
N THR A 54 18.31 6.44 -10.29
CA THR A 54 19.02 6.11 -11.53
C THR A 54 20.37 5.49 -11.22
N GLY A 55 20.62 4.27 -11.70
CA GLY A 55 21.87 3.57 -11.45
C GLY A 55 22.03 2.32 -12.31
N SER A 56 23.09 1.56 -12.05
CA SER A 56 23.15 0.16 -12.50
C SER A 56 22.21 -0.70 -11.66
N THR A 57 21.88 -1.90 -12.13
CA THR A 57 21.11 -2.89 -11.33
C THR A 57 21.78 -3.14 -9.98
N SER A 58 23.12 -3.25 -9.94
CA SER A 58 23.86 -3.44 -8.69
C SER A 58 23.77 -2.26 -7.73
N ALA A 59 23.85 -1.02 -8.24
CA ALA A 59 23.72 0.18 -7.41
C ALA A 59 22.30 0.32 -6.84
N LEU A 60 21.28 0.01 -7.65
CA LEU A 60 19.88 0.01 -7.23
C LEU A 60 19.61 -1.07 -6.17
N THR A 61 20.13 -2.28 -6.35
CA THR A 61 20.05 -3.34 -5.35
C THR A 61 20.73 -2.94 -4.04
N THR A 62 21.91 -2.32 -4.11
CA THR A 62 22.62 -1.83 -2.91
C THR A 62 21.79 -0.77 -2.18
N LEU A 63 21.20 0.17 -2.92
CA LEU A 63 20.29 1.17 -2.35
C LEU A 63 19.10 0.49 -1.67
N GLY A 64 18.40 -0.41 -2.36
CA GLY A 64 17.21 -1.05 -1.81
C GLY A 64 17.47 -1.87 -0.55
N LEU A 65 18.60 -2.59 -0.48
CA LEU A 65 19.03 -3.33 0.72
C LEU A 65 19.38 -2.42 1.91
N SER A 66 19.66 -1.14 1.67
CA SER A 66 19.90 -0.15 2.73
C SER A 66 18.61 0.47 3.30
N LEU A 67 17.45 0.14 2.73
CA LEU A 67 16.15 0.71 3.07
C LEU A 67 15.22 -0.35 3.69
N ASN A 68 14.32 0.10 4.56
CA ASN A 68 13.25 -0.72 5.12
C ASN A 68 12.08 0.18 5.56
N ASP A 69 11.41 0.81 4.61
CA ASP A 69 10.30 1.74 4.86
C ASP A 69 9.06 1.35 4.05
N ARG A 70 7.94 1.14 4.76
CA ARG A 70 6.64 0.79 4.16
C ARG A 70 6.00 1.96 3.41
N HIS A 71 6.43 3.19 3.67
CA HIS A 71 5.87 4.41 3.10
C HIS A 71 6.71 4.99 1.95
N LEU A 72 7.70 4.23 1.48
CA LEU A 72 8.60 4.61 0.39
C LEU A 72 8.60 3.55 -0.71
N THR A 73 8.51 4.01 -1.96
CA THR A 73 8.74 3.19 -3.16
C THR A 73 9.85 3.80 -3.99
N ILE A 74 10.83 2.98 -4.37
CA ILE A 74 11.86 3.37 -5.34
C ILE A 74 11.52 2.85 -6.73
N LEU A 75 11.41 3.79 -7.68
CA LEU A 75 11.17 3.50 -9.10
C LEU A 75 12.52 3.48 -9.83
N PRO A 76 12.97 2.32 -10.34
CA PRO A 76 14.29 2.22 -10.93
C PRO A 76 14.34 2.90 -12.30
N ARG A 77 15.53 3.39 -12.64
CA ARG A 77 15.90 3.80 -13.99
C ARG A 77 17.34 3.36 -14.26
N ILE A 78 17.58 2.67 -15.37
CA ILE A 78 18.92 2.13 -15.67
C ILE A 78 19.76 3.22 -16.33
N ALA A 79 20.88 3.59 -15.70
CA ALA A 79 21.75 4.67 -16.18
C ALA A 79 22.26 4.44 -17.61
N ALA A 80 22.75 3.23 -17.89
CA ALA A 80 23.34 2.86 -19.18
C ALA A 80 22.31 2.65 -20.31
N ALA A 81 21.01 2.74 -20.00
CA ALA A 81 19.96 2.38 -20.95
C ALA A 81 19.52 3.50 -21.90
N GLY A 82 20.14 4.69 -21.80
CA GLY A 82 19.82 5.83 -22.66
C GLY A 82 18.42 6.38 -22.37
N ASN A 83 18.29 7.07 -21.23
CA ASN A 83 17.02 7.61 -20.75
C ASN A 83 16.69 8.93 -21.44
N ALA A 84 15.66 8.94 -22.29
CA ALA A 84 15.15 10.16 -22.92
C ALA A 84 14.22 10.96 -21.98
N THR A 85 13.52 10.27 -21.08
CA THR A 85 12.59 10.88 -20.13
C THR A 85 13.33 11.31 -18.85
N PRO A 86 13.19 12.56 -18.39
CA PRO A 86 13.68 13.00 -17.09
C PRO A 86 13.15 12.14 -15.93
N ALA A 87 13.93 12.01 -14.85
CA ALA A 87 13.63 11.07 -13.77
C ALA A 87 12.29 11.36 -13.07
N TRP A 88 11.96 12.65 -12.92
CA TRP A 88 10.71 13.08 -12.31
C TRP A 88 9.49 12.79 -13.19
N LEU A 89 9.60 12.96 -14.52
CA LEU A 89 8.53 12.58 -15.45
C LEU A 89 8.37 11.06 -15.53
N TRP A 90 9.47 10.32 -15.42
CA TRP A 90 9.43 8.87 -15.29
C TRP A 90 8.62 8.44 -14.06
N ALA A 91 8.96 8.97 -12.89
CA ALA A 91 8.23 8.69 -11.66
C ALA A 91 6.77 9.11 -11.75
N ALA A 92 6.49 10.33 -12.20
CA ALA A 92 5.13 10.84 -12.34
C ALA A 92 4.27 10.01 -13.29
N GLY A 93 4.83 9.55 -14.43
CA GLY A 93 4.11 8.70 -15.39
C GLY A 93 3.75 7.33 -14.79
N LEU A 94 4.72 6.66 -14.15
CA LEU A 94 4.48 5.37 -13.48
C LEU A 94 3.41 5.49 -12.40
N VAL A 95 3.48 6.54 -11.58
CA VAL A 95 2.55 6.76 -10.47
C VAL A 95 1.16 7.15 -10.98
N SER A 96 1.05 8.06 -11.95
CA SER A 96 -0.25 8.46 -12.51
C SER A 96 -0.99 7.29 -13.14
N ARG A 97 -0.27 6.28 -13.64
CA ARG A 97 -0.88 5.07 -14.20
C ARG A 97 -1.59 4.20 -13.15
N ILE A 98 -1.07 4.15 -11.92
CA ILE A 98 -1.55 3.24 -10.86
C ILE A 98 -2.46 3.91 -9.84
N VAL A 99 -2.32 5.22 -9.61
CA VAL A 99 -3.09 5.97 -8.60
C VAL A 99 -4.60 5.81 -8.74
N PRO A 100 -5.21 5.81 -9.95
CA PRO A 100 -6.65 5.60 -10.09
C PRO A 100 -7.12 4.27 -9.50
N TRP A 101 -6.31 3.20 -9.60
CA TRP A 101 -6.63 1.91 -8.98
C TRP A 101 -6.34 1.93 -7.49
N LEU A 102 -5.18 2.45 -7.08
CA LEU A 102 -4.80 2.52 -5.67
C LEU A 102 -5.71 3.40 -4.81
N SER A 103 -6.51 4.26 -5.41
CA SER A 103 -7.46 5.14 -4.72
C SER A 103 -8.91 4.64 -4.80
N ASP A 104 -9.16 3.50 -5.46
CA ASP A 104 -10.49 2.93 -5.62
C ASP A 104 -10.70 1.75 -4.68
N GLY A 105 -11.12 2.09 -3.45
CA GLY A 105 -11.56 1.13 -2.45
C GLY A 105 -13.03 0.70 -2.57
N VAL A 106 -13.78 1.18 -3.57
CA VAL A 106 -15.21 0.90 -3.69
C VAL A 106 -15.46 -0.32 -4.58
N THR A 107 -14.67 -0.48 -5.65
CA THR A 107 -14.81 -1.59 -6.59
C THR A 107 -13.73 -2.66 -6.45
N GLY A 108 -12.89 -2.56 -5.42
CA GLY A 108 -11.79 -3.49 -5.16
C GLY A 108 -10.58 -3.32 -6.07
N ASN A 109 -10.58 -2.30 -6.94
CA ASN A 109 -9.44 -2.02 -7.82
C ASN A 109 -8.14 -1.72 -7.05
N VAL A 110 -8.25 -1.22 -5.81
CA VAL A 110 -7.10 -1.01 -4.92
C VAL A 110 -6.31 -2.30 -4.65
N SER A 111 -6.96 -3.45 -4.70
CA SER A 111 -6.38 -4.78 -4.47
C SER A 111 -5.79 -5.41 -5.74
N ARG A 112 -6.01 -4.78 -6.92
CA ARG A 112 -5.72 -5.40 -8.22
C ARG A 112 -4.23 -5.43 -8.54
N ASN A 113 -3.80 -6.49 -9.22
CA ASN A 113 -2.46 -6.56 -9.81
C ASN A 113 -2.31 -5.52 -10.94
N GLN A 114 -1.21 -4.75 -10.91
CA GLN A 114 -0.88 -3.65 -11.83
C GLN A 114 0.05 -4.07 -12.98
N THR A 115 0.49 -5.33 -13.02
CA THR A 115 1.38 -5.85 -14.07
C THR A 115 0.78 -5.64 -15.46
N GLY A 116 1.60 -5.21 -16.41
CA GLY A 116 1.22 -5.00 -17.81
C GLY A 116 0.51 -3.67 -18.07
N LEU A 117 0.24 -2.84 -17.05
CA LEU A 117 -0.29 -1.51 -17.27
C LEU A 117 0.74 -0.64 -18.01
N VAL A 118 0.42 -0.28 -19.25
CA VAL A 118 1.25 0.61 -20.06
C VAL A 118 1.20 2.03 -19.50
N VAL A 119 2.37 2.66 -19.41
CA VAL A 119 2.58 4.01 -18.92
C VAL A 119 2.63 4.98 -20.09
N GLU A 120 1.70 5.94 -20.11
CA GLU A 120 1.63 6.97 -21.14
C GLU A 120 2.57 8.15 -20.82
N GLY A 121 3.04 8.85 -21.86
CA GLY A 121 3.87 10.06 -21.70
C GLY A 121 5.34 9.82 -21.32
N VAL A 122 5.77 8.56 -21.19
CA VAL A 122 7.18 8.20 -20.96
C VAL A 122 7.75 7.43 -22.15
N LYS A 123 8.98 7.79 -22.54
CA LYS A 123 9.71 7.04 -23.58
C LYS A 123 10.47 5.87 -22.96
N ALA A 124 10.40 4.74 -23.64
CA ALA A 124 11.20 3.56 -23.32
C ALA A 124 12.71 3.87 -23.39
N GLN A 125 13.48 3.13 -22.61
CA GLN A 125 14.93 3.18 -22.65
C GLN A 125 15.45 2.70 -24.01
N ARG A 126 16.38 3.47 -24.60
CA ARG A 126 16.89 3.22 -25.96
C ARG A 126 17.63 1.89 -26.07
N ASN A 127 18.50 1.58 -25.10
CA ASN A 127 19.32 0.38 -25.15
C ASN A 127 18.63 -0.80 -24.45
N ARG A 128 17.92 -1.62 -25.24
CA ARG A 128 17.19 -2.79 -24.74
C ARG A 128 18.08 -3.87 -24.12
N ALA A 129 19.35 -3.95 -24.50
CA ALA A 129 20.27 -4.95 -23.96
C ALA A 129 20.63 -4.70 -22.48
N THR A 130 20.49 -3.44 -22.02
CA THR A 130 20.77 -3.05 -20.63
C THR A 130 19.53 -3.02 -19.74
N VAL A 131 18.34 -3.16 -20.33
CA VAL A 131 17.09 -3.22 -19.59
C VAL A 131 17.05 -4.53 -18.80
N PRO A 132 16.60 -4.55 -17.54
CA PRO A 132 16.69 -5.75 -16.72
C PRO A 132 15.89 -6.91 -17.33
N THR A 133 16.57 -8.04 -17.53
CA THR A 133 15.94 -9.32 -17.86
C THR A 133 15.07 -9.80 -16.70
N TYR A 134 14.35 -10.91 -16.87
CA TYR A 134 13.54 -11.50 -15.79
C TYR A 134 14.35 -11.70 -14.49
N ALA A 135 15.56 -12.25 -14.59
CA ALA A 135 16.44 -12.44 -13.44
C ALA A 135 16.87 -11.10 -12.80
N GLY A 136 17.15 -10.09 -13.62
CA GLY A 136 17.47 -8.74 -13.14
C GLY A 136 16.30 -8.08 -12.42
N ARG A 137 15.08 -8.22 -12.94
CA ARG A 137 13.87 -7.69 -12.29
C ARG A 137 13.57 -8.40 -10.97
N ASN A 138 13.68 -9.74 -10.93
CA ASN A 138 13.55 -10.49 -9.69
C ASN A 138 14.60 -10.08 -8.64
N THR A 139 15.82 -9.74 -9.07
CA THR A 139 16.87 -9.21 -8.18
C THR A 139 16.46 -7.86 -7.60
N LEU A 140 15.95 -6.93 -8.42
CA LEU A 140 15.46 -5.63 -7.96
C LEU A 140 14.31 -5.80 -6.94
N LEU A 141 13.32 -6.61 -7.27
CA LEU A 141 12.14 -6.84 -6.43
C LEU A 141 12.49 -7.46 -5.08
N ARG A 142 13.44 -8.39 -5.03
CA ARG A 142 13.91 -8.99 -3.77
C ARG A 142 14.74 -8.04 -2.91
N SER A 143 15.24 -6.96 -3.51
CA SER A 143 15.99 -5.91 -2.81
C SER A 143 15.15 -4.70 -2.44
N GLY A 144 13.82 -4.74 -2.55
CA GLY A 144 12.95 -3.60 -2.22
C GLY A 144 12.92 -2.49 -3.29
N ILE A 145 13.30 -2.81 -4.54
CA ILE A 145 13.20 -1.90 -5.69
C ILE A 145 12.11 -2.38 -6.64
N SER A 146 11.22 -1.47 -7.05
CA SER A 146 10.18 -1.79 -8.05
C SER A 146 10.78 -2.20 -9.40
N SER A 147 9.97 -2.70 -10.32
CA SER A 147 10.43 -3.09 -11.66
C SER A 147 9.47 -2.62 -12.75
N PHE A 148 9.98 -2.59 -13.98
CA PHE A 148 9.23 -2.27 -15.19
C PHE A 148 9.65 -3.21 -16.31
N ILE A 149 8.80 -3.32 -17.32
CA ILE A 149 9.10 -4.00 -18.58
C ILE A 149 8.99 -3.01 -19.74
N ILE A 150 9.60 -3.39 -20.86
CA ILE A 150 9.35 -2.73 -22.14
C ILE A 150 8.66 -3.75 -23.02
N THR A 151 7.45 -3.42 -23.46
CA THR A 151 6.63 -4.26 -24.32
C THR A 151 7.25 -4.41 -25.72
N SER A 152 6.76 -5.37 -26.49
CA SER A 152 7.24 -5.64 -27.86
C SER A 152 7.08 -4.43 -28.79
N ASP A 153 5.99 -3.68 -28.64
CA ASP A 153 5.73 -2.40 -29.34
C ASP A 153 6.54 -1.21 -28.79
N GLY A 154 7.38 -1.42 -27.78
CA GLY A 154 8.32 -0.41 -27.28
C GLY A 154 7.75 0.62 -26.32
N ARG A 155 6.65 0.29 -25.66
CA ARG A 155 6.10 1.09 -24.56
C ARG A 155 6.63 0.59 -23.22
N VAL A 156 6.63 1.49 -22.23
CA VAL A 156 6.97 1.12 -20.85
C VAL A 156 5.71 0.60 -20.20
N ALA A 157 5.80 -0.55 -19.54
CA ALA A 157 4.70 -1.07 -18.73
C ALA A 157 5.21 -1.44 -17.34
N ILE A 158 4.29 -1.39 -16.38
CA ILE A 158 4.56 -1.79 -15.01
C ILE A 158 4.78 -3.31 -14.97
N ASP A 159 5.87 -3.72 -14.31
CA ASP A 159 6.10 -5.12 -13.99
C ASP A 159 5.52 -5.38 -12.59
N LYS A 160 6.10 -4.74 -11.56
CA LYS A 160 5.59 -4.79 -10.19
C LYS A 160 6.07 -3.55 -9.44
N ILE A 161 5.15 -2.89 -8.72
CA ILE A 161 5.44 -1.75 -7.85
C ILE A 161 5.39 -2.23 -6.40
N ILE A 162 6.47 -2.01 -5.67
CA ILE A 162 6.65 -2.45 -4.29
C ILE A 162 7.14 -1.29 -3.42
N THR A 163 6.93 -1.41 -2.12
CA THR A 163 7.56 -0.55 -1.11
C THR A 163 9.00 -1.05 -0.86
N THR A 164 9.77 -0.28 -0.09
CA THR A 164 11.11 -0.70 0.35
C THR A 164 11.09 -1.61 1.58
N TYR A 165 9.91 -1.92 2.12
CA TYR A 165 9.73 -2.77 3.29
C TYR A 165 10.11 -4.22 2.99
N GLN A 166 10.95 -4.79 3.86
CA GLN A 166 11.52 -6.13 3.73
C GLN A 166 11.58 -6.87 5.07
N LYS A 167 11.56 -6.15 6.19
CA LYS A 167 11.75 -6.74 7.52
C LYS A 167 10.82 -6.14 8.57
N ASP A 168 10.37 -6.98 9.49
CA ASP A 168 9.58 -6.57 10.65
C ASP A 168 10.42 -5.91 11.76
N ALA A 169 9.76 -5.56 12.88
CA ALA A 169 10.41 -4.95 14.04
C ALA A 169 11.48 -5.85 14.71
N ASN A 170 11.44 -7.17 14.48
CA ASN A 170 12.39 -8.16 14.96
C ASN A 170 13.49 -8.47 13.92
N ALA A 171 13.58 -7.65 12.88
CA ALA A 171 14.50 -7.80 11.75
C ALA A 171 14.32 -9.13 10.96
N GLN A 172 13.16 -9.77 11.06
CA GLN A 172 12.83 -10.97 10.31
C GLN A 172 12.23 -10.60 8.95
N PRO A 173 12.46 -11.42 7.90
CA PRO A 173 11.82 -11.21 6.60
C PRO A 173 10.29 -11.15 6.73
N ASP A 174 9.70 -10.08 6.21
CA ASP A 174 8.25 -9.87 6.20
C ASP A 174 7.82 -9.19 4.91
N GLU A 175 6.75 -9.70 4.31
CA GLU A 175 6.20 -9.23 3.04
C GLU A 175 4.86 -8.51 3.19
N THR A 176 4.36 -8.32 4.42
CA THR A 176 3.04 -7.74 4.71
C THR A 176 2.79 -6.42 3.97
N PHE A 177 3.79 -5.52 3.96
CA PHE A 177 3.75 -4.22 3.29
C PHE A 177 4.59 -4.16 2.02
N ARG A 178 5.04 -5.30 1.48
CA ARG A 178 5.89 -5.33 0.28
C ARG A 178 5.16 -4.72 -0.91
N ASP A 179 3.91 -5.08 -1.12
CA ASP A 179 3.12 -4.61 -2.24
C ASP A 179 2.47 -3.25 -1.97
N ILE A 180 2.52 -2.34 -2.96
CA ILE A 180 2.00 -0.98 -2.82
C ILE A 180 0.48 -0.95 -2.55
N GLN A 181 -0.25 -1.96 -3.01
CA GLN A 181 -1.67 -2.15 -2.77
C GLN A 181 -1.99 -2.15 -1.27
N ALA A 182 -1.11 -2.70 -0.42
CA ALA A 182 -1.31 -2.74 1.03
C ALA A 182 -1.49 -1.33 1.61
N ILE A 183 -0.75 -0.35 1.10
CA ILE A 183 -0.84 1.04 1.55
C ILE A 183 -2.17 1.67 1.13
N GLY A 184 -2.56 1.51 -0.14
CA GLY A 184 -3.85 2.02 -0.64
C GLY A 184 -5.04 1.39 0.09
N GLN A 185 -5.01 0.07 0.29
CA GLN A 185 -6.01 -0.68 1.05
C GLN A 185 -6.11 -0.15 2.48
N LEU A 186 -4.97 0.00 3.17
CA LEU A 186 -4.96 0.47 4.55
C LEU A 186 -5.54 1.89 4.67
N VAL A 187 -5.21 2.81 3.76
CA VAL A 187 -5.81 4.15 3.72
C VAL A 187 -7.32 4.09 3.53
N ALA A 188 -7.80 3.29 2.58
CA ALA A 188 -9.23 3.14 2.31
C ALA A 188 -9.98 2.56 3.52
N ILE A 189 -9.46 1.48 4.12
CA ILE A 189 -10.06 0.80 5.27
C ILE A 189 -10.14 1.74 6.48
N LEU A 190 -9.03 2.39 6.85
CA LEU A 190 -8.99 3.26 8.03
C LEU A 190 -9.90 4.46 7.90
N ARG A 191 -9.97 5.07 6.70
CA ARG A 191 -10.92 6.17 6.43
C ARG A 191 -12.36 5.70 6.50
N PHE A 192 -12.67 4.53 5.95
CA PHE A 192 -14.00 3.97 5.99
C PHE A 192 -14.44 3.66 7.43
N PHE A 193 -13.59 2.99 8.21
CA PHE A 193 -13.85 2.74 9.64
C PHE A 193 -14.07 4.05 10.41
N ARG A 194 -13.23 5.07 10.20
CA ARG A 194 -13.40 6.37 10.86
C ARG A 194 -14.70 7.05 10.47
N ALA A 195 -15.10 6.98 9.20
CA ALA A 195 -16.36 7.54 8.74
C ALA A 195 -17.56 6.82 9.38
N GLN A 196 -17.56 5.49 9.43
CA GLN A 196 -18.62 4.70 10.07
C GLN A 196 -18.71 4.97 11.57
N LEU A 197 -17.57 5.02 12.26
CA LEU A 197 -17.53 5.36 13.69
C LEU A 197 -18.04 6.78 13.95
N SER A 198 -17.65 7.76 13.14
CA SER A 198 -18.11 9.14 13.29
C SER A 198 -19.60 9.29 12.99
N TYR A 199 -20.11 8.57 12.00
CA TYR A 199 -21.53 8.59 11.63
C TYR A 199 -22.40 7.93 12.70
N GLU A 200 -22.01 6.74 13.17
CA GLU A 200 -22.84 5.96 14.09
C GLU A 200 -22.64 6.34 15.56
N HIS A 201 -21.46 6.81 15.96
CA HIS A 201 -21.15 7.10 17.37
C HIS A 201 -20.83 8.56 17.65
N GLY A 202 -20.90 9.43 16.64
CA GLY A 202 -20.74 10.87 16.81
C GLY A 202 -21.83 11.45 17.73
N GLN A 203 -21.44 12.37 18.61
CA GLN A 203 -22.35 13.10 19.51
C GLN A 203 -23.18 12.21 20.48
N LYS A 204 -22.72 10.99 20.77
CA LYS A 204 -23.35 10.07 21.74
C LYS A 204 -22.52 10.00 23.05
N ALA A 205 -23.18 9.76 24.17
CA ALA A 205 -22.50 9.47 25.44
C ALA A 205 -22.06 8.01 25.49
N LEU A 206 -20.95 7.73 26.18
CA LEU A 206 -20.40 6.38 26.32
C LEU A 206 -20.96 5.71 27.58
N ALA A 207 -21.55 4.53 27.43
CA ALA A 207 -22.04 3.68 28.52
C ALA A 207 -21.56 2.23 28.34
N ASP A 208 -21.50 1.45 29.41
CA ASP A 208 -21.15 0.04 29.30
C ASP A 208 -22.31 -0.77 28.71
N GLU A 209 -23.54 -0.47 29.13
CA GLU A 209 -24.77 -1.11 28.68
C GLU A 209 -25.86 -0.08 28.30
N ASN A 210 -26.79 -0.48 27.44
CA ASN A 210 -27.91 0.36 26.99
C ASN A 210 -29.24 -0.42 26.99
N PRO A 211 -29.75 -0.84 28.16
CA PRO A 211 -30.99 -1.65 28.26
C PRO A 211 -32.22 -0.90 27.74
N GLY A 212 -32.20 0.44 27.78
CA GLY A 212 -33.28 1.29 27.28
C GLY A 212 -33.24 1.55 25.77
N GLY A 213 -32.23 1.06 25.05
CA GLY A 213 -32.12 1.25 23.59
C GLY A 213 -32.02 2.72 23.17
N LEU A 214 -31.44 3.58 24.02
CA LEU A 214 -31.38 5.02 23.77
C LEU A 214 -30.39 5.35 22.65
N GLY A 215 -30.85 6.05 21.61
CA GLY A 215 -30.00 6.44 20.46
C GLY A 215 -28.89 7.44 20.80
N SER A 216 -28.96 8.09 21.97
CA SER A 216 -27.94 9.01 22.48
C SER A 216 -26.77 8.29 23.18
N LEU A 217 -26.81 6.97 23.33
CA LEU A 217 -25.78 6.17 23.99
C LEU A 217 -25.03 5.29 22.98
N SER A 218 -23.72 5.21 23.15
CA SER A 218 -22.85 4.24 22.50
C SER A 218 -22.25 3.31 23.54
N THR A 219 -22.13 2.02 23.20
CA THR A 219 -21.48 1.02 24.05
C THR A 219 -20.32 0.36 23.31
N PRO A 220 -19.33 -0.21 24.01
CA PRO A 220 -18.26 -0.99 23.37
C PRO A 220 -18.81 -2.09 22.44
N LYS A 221 -19.92 -2.72 22.84
CA LYS A 221 -20.63 -3.72 22.03
C LYS A 221 -21.20 -3.12 20.73
N ALA A 222 -21.81 -1.93 20.80
CA ALA A 222 -22.32 -1.24 19.62
C ALA A 222 -21.19 -0.81 18.68
N ILE A 223 -20.10 -0.27 19.22
CA ILE A 223 -18.90 0.10 18.45
C ILE A 223 -18.30 -1.12 17.75
N LYS A 224 -18.23 -2.26 18.45
CA LYS A 224 -17.78 -3.53 17.86
C LYS A 224 -18.68 -3.94 16.69
N ALA A 225 -20.00 -3.88 16.85
CA ALA A 225 -20.95 -4.20 15.77
C ALA A 225 -20.77 -3.29 14.55
N THR A 226 -20.60 -1.98 14.75
CA THR A 226 -20.35 -1.01 13.66
C THR A 226 -19.10 -1.37 12.86
N LEU A 227 -17.99 -1.72 13.53
CA LEU A 227 -16.75 -2.11 12.86
C LEU A 227 -16.89 -3.44 12.12
N VAL A 228 -17.63 -4.41 12.67
CA VAL A 228 -17.89 -5.68 11.98
C VAL A 228 -18.69 -5.45 10.71
N HIS A 229 -19.77 -4.67 10.75
CA HIS A 229 -20.54 -4.33 9.56
C HIS A 229 -19.72 -3.55 8.53
N ALA A 230 -18.82 -2.67 8.99
CA ALA A 230 -17.91 -1.97 8.12
C ALA A 230 -16.93 -2.95 7.43
N ALA A 231 -16.44 -3.96 8.15
CA ALA A 231 -15.58 -4.99 7.59
C ALA A 231 -16.32 -5.89 6.58
N GLU A 232 -17.56 -6.29 6.86
CA GLU A 232 -18.44 -7.02 5.93
C GLU A 232 -18.65 -6.23 4.63
N THR A 233 -18.85 -4.92 4.73
CA THR A 233 -18.99 -4.04 3.56
C THR A 233 -17.71 -4.01 2.72
N LEU A 234 -16.55 -3.87 3.37
CA LEU A 234 -15.25 -3.86 2.69
C LEU A 234 -14.87 -5.23 2.11
N GLU A 235 -15.38 -6.32 2.69
CA GLU A 235 -15.25 -7.67 2.13
C GLU A 235 -16.04 -7.81 0.83
N ILE A 236 -17.29 -7.33 0.79
CA ILE A 236 -18.09 -7.29 -0.44
C ILE A 236 -17.42 -6.42 -1.52
N GLN A 237 -16.76 -5.33 -1.12
CA GLN A 237 -16.02 -4.45 -2.01
C GLN A 237 -14.66 -5.03 -2.46
N GLY A 238 -14.21 -6.17 -1.91
CA GLY A 238 -12.95 -6.81 -2.29
C GLY A 238 -11.70 -6.09 -1.80
N VAL A 239 -11.80 -5.33 -0.70
CA VAL A 239 -10.67 -4.66 -0.04
C VAL A 239 -10.16 -5.49 1.16
N LEU A 240 -11.09 -6.04 1.93
CA LEU A 240 -10.83 -7.00 3.01
C LEU A 240 -11.23 -8.42 2.59
N GLU A 241 -10.70 -9.41 3.28
CA GLU A 241 -11.22 -10.78 3.26
C GLU A 241 -11.54 -11.22 4.69
N ASN A 242 -12.40 -12.24 4.84
CA ASN A 242 -12.63 -12.93 6.11
C ASN A 242 -13.16 -12.01 7.23
N ALA A 243 -14.27 -11.30 6.99
CA ALA A 243 -14.86 -10.41 8.01
C ALA A 243 -15.29 -11.18 9.27
N ARG A 244 -15.62 -12.47 9.14
CA ARG A 244 -15.87 -13.35 10.29
C ARG A 244 -14.64 -13.46 11.19
N GLY A 245 -13.48 -13.75 10.59
CA GLY A 245 -12.21 -13.81 11.32
C GLY A 245 -11.81 -12.47 11.95
N PHE A 246 -12.15 -11.36 11.30
CA PHE A 246 -12.02 -10.02 11.87
C PHE A 246 -12.91 -9.85 13.11
N ALA A 247 -14.20 -10.23 13.05
CA ALA A 247 -15.13 -10.10 14.16
C ALA A 247 -14.71 -10.89 15.42
N ASP A 248 -14.18 -12.10 15.22
CA ASP A 248 -13.70 -12.98 16.29
C ASP A 248 -12.49 -12.39 17.03
N ARG A 249 -11.60 -11.70 16.31
CA ARG A 249 -10.34 -11.16 16.84
C ARG A 249 -10.41 -9.67 17.20
N LEU A 250 -11.44 -8.96 16.75
CA LEU A 250 -11.66 -7.54 17.04
C LEU A 250 -11.86 -7.33 18.55
N VAL A 251 -10.98 -6.50 19.12
CA VAL A 251 -11.05 -6.09 20.53
C VAL A 251 -11.52 -4.64 20.59
N VAL A 252 -12.63 -4.41 21.30
CA VAL A 252 -13.16 -3.09 21.61
C VAL A 252 -13.45 -3.05 23.10
N GLN A 253 -12.72 -2.22 23.83
CA GLN A 253 -12.84 -2.15 25.29
C GLN A 253 -12.75 -0.71 25.77
N ARG A 254 -13.50 -0.41 26.84
CA ARG A 254 -13.37 0.87 27.52
C ARG A 254 -12.02 0.92 28.24
N ASP A 255 -11.41 2.09 28.22
CA ASP A 255 -10.13 2.31 28.89
C ASP A 255 -10.32 2.26 30.42
N THR A 256 -9.38 1.63 31.12
CA THR A 256 -9.45 1.44 32.58
C THR A 256 -9.11 2.70 33.35
N GLU A 257 -8.38 3.63 32.74
CA GLU A 257 -7.93 4.88 33.37
C GLU A 257 -8.78 6.08 32.92
N SER A 258 -9.43 5.99 31.76
CA SER A 258 -10.31 7.02 31.21
C SER A 258 -11.68 6.48 30.85
N ALA A 259 -12.67 6.81 31.68
CA ALA A 259 -14.07 6.46 31.46
C ALA A 259 -14.64 7.05 30.14
N ASN A 260 -13.99 8.03 29.52
CA ASN A 260 -14.46 8.65 28.28
C ASN A 260 -13.74 8.12 27.03
N ARG A 261 -12.97 7.04 27.14
CA ARG A 261 -12.15 6.49 26.05
C ARG A 261 -12.46 5.03 25.78
N VAL A 262 -12.47 4.67 24.50
CA VAL A 262 -12.54 3.29 24.01
C VAL A 262 -11.27 2.99 23.23
N ASN A 263 -10.65 1.84 23.52
CA ASN A 263 -9.49 1.31 22.83
C ASN A 263 -9.93 0.21 21.86
N ILE A 264 -9.42 0.27 20.63
CA ILE A 264 -9.77 -0.63 19.54
C ILE A 264 -8.49 -1.26 19.00
N LEU A 265 -8.47 -2.59 18.90
CA LEU A 265 -7.50 -3.35 18.13
C LEU A 265 -8.26 -4.03 17.00
N ALA A 266 -8.02 -3.58 15.76
CA ALA A 266 -8.68 -4.06 14.55
C ALA A 266 -7.70 -4.92 13.72
N PRO A 267 -7.83 -6.26 13.75
CA PRO A 267 -6.94 -7.16 13.02
C PRO A 267 -7.40 -7.33 11.57
N ILE A 268 -6.83 -6.51 10.70
CA ILE A 268 -7.18 -6.41 9.27
C ILE A 268 -6.59 -7.58 8.48
N ASP A 269 -7.43 -8.27 7.70
CA ASP A 269 -7.02 -9.27 6.72
C ASP A 269 -7.31 -8.75 5.30
N ARG A 270 -6.25 -8.45 4.54
CA ARG A 270 -6.35 -7.71 3.26
C ARG A 270 -6.44 -8.67 2.09
N VAL A 271 -7.20 -8.31 1.06
CA VAL A 271 -7.20 -9.04 -0.20
C VAL A 271 -5.82 -8.90 -0.87
N ASN A 272 -5.25 -10.01 -1.32
CA ASN A 272 -3.94 -10.00 -2.00
C ASN A 272 -4.08 -9.94 -3.51
N ALA A 273 -3.12 -9.29 -4.17
CA ALA A 273 -3.07 -9.24 -5.63
C ALA A 273 -2.70 -10.62 -6.20
N LEU A 274 -3.38 -11.04 -7.27
CA LEU A 274 -3.03 -12.26 -7.98
C LEU A 274 -1.80 -12.03 -8.87
N ASP A 275 -0.62 -12.35 -8.34
CA ASP A 275 0.65 -12.17 -9.04
C ASP A 275 1.08 -13.37 -9.88
N VAL A 276 0.94 -14.57 -9.33
CA VAL A 276 1.47 -15.80 -9.91
C VAL A 276 0.37 -16.86 -9.92
N ILE A 277 0.11 -17.42 -11.09
CA ILE A 277 -0.72 -18.61 -11.25
C ILE A 277 0.23 -19.79 -11.52
N ALA A 278 0.31 -20.72 -10.58
CA ALA A 278 1.07 -21.96 -10.74
C ALA A 278 0.15 -23.07 -11.26
N ALA A 279 0.48 -23.64 -12.41
CA ALA A 279 -0.27 -24.73 -13.03
C ALA A 279 0.66 -25.87 -13.47
N ASN A 280 0.15 -27.10 -13.43
CA ASN A 280 0.83 -28.29 -13.94
C ASN A 280 -0.11 -29.03 -14.91
N ALA A 281 0.42 -29.47 -16.05
CA ALA A 281 -0.34 -30.21 -17.06
C ALA A 281 0.27 -31.59 -17.27
N ARG A 282 -0.56 -32.63 -17.19
CA ARG A 282 -0.16 -34.02 -17.48
C ARG A 282 -0.89 -34.50 -18.72
N LEU A 283 -0.11 -34.97 -19.70
CA LEU A 283 -0.65 -35.57 -20.91
C LEU A 283 -0.92 -37.06 -20.68
N TYR A 284 -2.10 -37.51 -21.10
CA TYR A 284 -2.44 -38.93 -21.21
C TYR A 284 -2.67 -39.24 -22.69
N SER A 285 -2.21 -40.40 -23.17
CA SER A 285 -2.47 -40.85 -24.55
C SER A 285 -3.95 -41.15 -24.80
N GLN A 286 -4.65 -41.55 -23.74
CA GLN A 286 -6.10 -41.64 -23.65
C GLN A 286 -6.49 -41.62 -22.18
N TYR A 287 -7.58 -40.92 -21.82
CA TYR A 287 -8.19 -41.10 -20.51
C TYR A 287 -8.79 -42.52 -20.47
N ARG A 288 -8.47 -43.31 -19.44
CA ARG A 288 -9.22 -44.55 -19.21
C ARG A 288 -10.66 -44.16 -18.91
N ALA A 289 -11.62 -44.78 -19.60
CA ALA A 289 -13.01 -44.67 -19.21
C ALA A 289 -13.15 -45.08 -17.74
N ALA A 290 -13.93 -44.30 -16.99
CA ALA A 290 -14.16 -44.51 -15.56
C ALA A 290 -14.82 -45.86 -15.28
#